data_AF-A0A7C2YFR7-F1
#
_entry.id   AF-A0A7C2YFR7-F1
#
_cell.length_a   1.000
_cell.length_b   1.000
_cell.length_c   1.000
_cell.angle_alpha   90.00
_cell.angle_beta   90.00
_cell.angle_gamma   90.00
#
_symmetry.space_group_name_H-M   'P 1'
#
loop_
_entity.id
_entity.type
_entity.pdbx_description
1 polymer ?
#
loop_
_entity_poly.entity_id
_entity_poly.type
_entity_poly.pdbx_seq_one_letter_code
_entity_poly.pdbx_strand_id
1 'polypeptide(L)'
;MATIDGTNGDDVLYALASEDVVNGLDGDDKLYTVFDANTLSGGEGNDALRATASFSILDGGAGDDTIAVNLGHDNVVTGGAGDDAIRLGPGDLNYVSGGDGNDRLEGDRVSESGFHAGSGHDAVWIDQGILVLVDGGDGDDVLSATGSQVDLLGGEGNDVLDATYAAQSAFGNYLDGGSGDDVLVARGQATLTGGEGRDTFVVIGTDPNTYINDFSNAAQNGSQALRAEDVLDLRETLQSLSVLDKPLGALVGQGYLVVNSEQNVGGGETNDTVVQIDPDGRAGDLPPVTTVTLLDTSLATQAQDMNNWMV
;
A
#
# COMPACT_ATOMS: atom_id res chain seq x y z
N MET A 1 -19.43 26.49 20.20
CA MET A 1 -20.31 26.42 19.04
C MET A 1 -20.73 27.79 18.57
N ALA A 2 -19.80 28.42 17.85
CA ALA A 2 -20.09 29.45 16.88
C ALA A 2 -20.24 28.80 15.48
N THR A 3 -20.98 29.49 14.61
CA THR A 3 -20.95 29.26 13.17
C THR A 3 -20.30 30.50 12.56
N ILE A 4 -19.27 30.28 11.73
CA ILE A 4 -18.52 31.31 11.03
C ILE A 4 -18.71 31.05 9.54
N ASP A 5 -19.46 31.92 8.88
CA ASP A 5 -19.66 31.85 7.43
C ASP A 5 -18.80 32.92 6.75
N GLY A 6 -18.11 32.51 5.68
CA GLY A 6 -17.44 33.39 4.74
C GLY A 6 -18.43 34.11 3.81
N THR A 7 -17.92 34.48 2.66
CA THR A 7 -18.60 35.17 1.57
C THR A 7 -18.45 34.37 0.29
N ASN A 8 -18.85 34.91 -0.86
CA ASN A 8 -18.67 34.24 -2.15
C ASN A 8 -17.32 34.58 -2.81
N GLY A 9 -16.31 34.90 -2.02
CA GLY A 9 -14.97 35.15 -2.52
C GLY A 9 -13.96 34.97 -1.41
N ASP A 10 -12.69 34.94 -1.79
CA ASP A 10 -11.59 34.49 -0.95
C ASP A 10 -11.58 35.09 0.47
N ASP A 11 -11.77 34.22 1.47
CA ASP A 11 -11.86 34.55 2.87
C ASP A 11 -10.72 33.93 3.69
N VAL A 12 -10.47 34.52 4.87
CA VAL A 12 -9.56 33.97 5.87
C VAL A 12 -10.29 33.91 7.20
N LEU A 13 -10.63 32.69 7.61
CA LEU A 13 -11.48 32.40 8.76
C LEU A 13 -10.68 31.74 9.88
N TYR A 14 -10.86 32.23 11.10
CA TYR A 14 -10.21 31.70 12.30
C TYR A 14 -11.25 31.35 13.38
N ALA A 15 -11.34 30.07 13.74
CA ALA A 15 -12.10 29.58 14.89
C ALA A 15 -11.11 29.20 16.00
N LEU A 16 -11.05 30.03 17.05
CA LEU A 16 -9.98 29.99 18.04
C LEU A 16 -10.40 29.40 19.39
N ALA A 17 -11.68 29.05 19.59
CA ALA A 17 -12.15 28.51 20.86
C ALA A 17 -13.47 27.75 20.71
N SER A 18 -13.61 26.64 21.43
CA SER A 18 -14.78 25.75 21.42
C SER A 18 -14.94 24.95 20.14
N GLU A 19 -15.88 24.01 20.16
CA GLU A 19 -16.36 23.32 18.96
C GLU A 19 -17.05 24.34 18.04
N ASP A 20 -16.53 24.59 16.85
CA ASP A 20 -17.08 25.56 15.90
C ASP A 20 -17.42 24.91 14.54
N VAL A 21 -18.31 25.56 13.81
CA VAL A 21 -18.61 25.27 12.39
C VAL A 21 -18.08 26.43 11.56
N VAL A 22 -17.22 26.16 10.58
CA VAL A 22 -16.61 27.16 9.70
C VAL A 22 -16.91 26.79 8.25
N ASN A 23 -17.55 27.70 7.52
CA ASN A 23 -17.92 27.51 6.12
C ASN A 23 -17.26 28.60 5.26
N GLY A 24 -16.47 28.21 4.26
CA GLY A 24 -15.84 29.11 3.28
C GLY A 24 -16.86 29.67 2.29
N LEU A 25 -17.63 28.76 1.67
CA LEU A 25 -18.65 28.98 0.63
C LEU A 25 -18.08 28.97 -0.79
N ASP A 26 -18.05 30.10 -1.50
CA ASP A 26 -17.41 30.14 -2.84
C ASP A 26 -16.09 30.94 -2.70
N GLY A 27 -15.07 30.60 -3.48
CA GLY A 27 -13.80 31.32 -3.50
C GLY A 27 -12.65 30.48 -2.95
N ASP A 28 -11.43 30.99 -3.05
CA ASP A 28 -10.26 30.27 -2.54
C ASP A 28 -10.01 30.65 -1.07
N ASP A 29 -10.54 29.86 -0.15
CA ASP A 29 -10.63 30.20 1.27
C ASP A 29 -9.52 29.61 2.13
N LYS A 30 -9.32 30.19 3.31
CA LYS A 30 -8.38 29.67 4.32
C LYS A 30 -9.06 29.53 5.68
N LEU A 31 -9.26 28.29 6.10
CA LEU A 31 -10.00 27.96 7.31
C LEU A 31 -9.04 27.37 8.35
N TYR A 32 -8.97 28.02 9.51
CA TYR A 32 -8.07 27.61 10.59
C TYR A 32 -8.82 27.38 11.90
N THR A 33 -8.66 26.18 12.48
CA THR A 33 -9.13 25.83 13.83
C THR A 33 -8.00 25.32 14.71
N VAL A 34 -8.17 25.39 16.04
CA VAL A 34 -7.08 25.14 17.00
C VAL A 34 -7.46 24.19 18.14
N PHE A 35 -8.69 24.26 18.65
CA PHE A 35 -9.10 23.51 19.83
C PHE A 35 -10.46 22.87 19.61
N ASP A 36 -10.69 21.76 20.31
CA ASP A 36 -11.95 21.02 20.33
C ASP A 36 -12.38 20.46 18.96
N ALA A 37 -13.46 19.67 18.95
CA ALA A 37 -14.01 19.10 17.72
C ALA A 37 -14.61 20.20 16.83
N ASN A 38 -14.10 20.38 15.61
CA ASN A 38 -14.60 21.40 14.69
C ASN A 38 -15.13 20.79 13.40
N THR A 39 -16.04 21.49 12.74
CA THR A 39 -16.46 21.20 11.37
C THR A 39 -15.97 22.33 10.47
N LEU A 40 -15.16 22.00 9.47
CA LEU A 40 -14.68 22.93 8.44
C LEU A 40 -15.21 22.45 7.09
N SER A 41 -15.80 23.35 6.32
CA SER A 41 -16.21 23.12 4.93
C SER A 41 -15.63 24.24 4.07
N GLY A 42 -14.78 23.90 3.10
CA GLY A 42 -14.24 24.84 2.12
C GLY A 42 -15.34 25.37 1.22
N GLY A 43 -15.89 24.48 0.39
CA GLY A 43 -17.01 24.77 -0.49
C GLY A 43 -16.60 24.65 -1.95
N GLU A 44 -16.82 25.69 -2.75
CA GLU A 44 -16.35 25.74 -4.14
C GLU A 44 -15.12 26.64 -4.22
N GLY A 45 -14.04 26.16 -4.85
CA GLY A 45 -12.78 26.90 -4.96
C GLY A 45 -11.62 26.05 -4.44
N ASN A 46 -10.40 26.59 -4.52
CA ASN A 46 -9.22 25.87 -4.06
C ASN A 46 -8.89 26.30 -2.63
N ASP A 47 -9.36 25.54 -1.66
CA ASP A 47 -9.37 25.90 -0.26
C ASP A 47 -8.16 25.36 0.52
N ALA A 48 -7.84 26.03 1.62
CA ALA A 48 -6.83 25.57 2.57
C ALA A 48 -7.43 25.40 3.97
N LEU A 49 -7.68 24.16 4.35
CA LEU A 49 -8.26 23.80 5.64
C LEU A 49 -7.19 23.29 6.59
N ARG A 50 -7.20 23.79 7.83
CA ARG A 50 -6.29 23.32 8.88
C ARG A 50 -6.97 23.18 10.23
N ALA A 51 -6.89 21.98 10.78
CA ALA A 51 -7.29 21.67 12.15
C ALA A 51 -6.11 21.17 12.98
N THR A 52 -6.20 21.33 14.30
CA THR A 52 -5.17 20.82 15.24
C THR A 52 -5.75 19.99 16.38
N ALA A 53 -7.03 19.62 16.29
CA ALA A 53 -7.78 18.95 17.35
C ALA A 53 -8.33 17.61 16.87
N SER A 54 -8.56 16.70 17.83
CA SER A 54 -9.27 15.44 17.62
C SER A 54 -10.75 15.65 17.28
N PHE A 55 -11.40 14.62 16.74
CA PHE A 55 -12.83 14.60 16.41
C PHE A 55 -13.27 15.70 15.43
N SER A 56 -12.34 16.19 14.60
CA SER A 56 -12.67 17.21 13.61
C SER A 56 -13.22 16.57 12.34
N ILE A 57 -14.16 17.28 11.70
CA ILE A 57 -14.68 16.97 10.38
C ILE A 57 -14.18 18.07 9.43
N LEU A 58 -13.45 17.69 8.39
CA LEU A 58 -12.93 18.60 7.39
C LEU A 58 -13.41 18.12 6.02
N ASP A 59 -13.99 19.01 5.24
CA ASP A 59 -14.51 18.76 3.90
C ASP A 59 -14.01 19.88 2.98
N GLY A 60 -13.16 19.55 2.01
CA GLY A 60 -12.62 20.51 1.04
C GLY A 60 -13.75 21.04 0.15
N GLY A 61 -14.42 20.13 -0.53
CA GLY A 61 -15.58 20.44 -1.36
C GLY A 61 -15.25 20.23 -2.84
N ALA A 62 -15.42 21.25 -3.66
CA ALA A 62 -15.09 21.20 -5.08
C ALA A 62 -13.94 22.17 -5.38
N GLY A 63 -12.90 21.68 -6.03
CA GLY A 63 -11.67 22.40 -6.30
C GLY A 63 -10.45 21.60 -5.84
N ASP A 64 -9.27 22.11 -6.11
CA ASP A 64 -8.02 21.45 -5.70
C ASP A 64 -7.65 21.94 -4.28
N ASP A 65 -8.02 21.18 -3.27
CA ASP A 65 -7.94 21.60 -1.87
C ASP A 65 -6.64 21.15 -1.18
N THR A 66 -6.25 21.89 -0.14
CA THR A 66 -5.15 21.52 0.75
C THR A 66 -5.65 21.38 2.17
N ILE A 67 -5.68 20.15 2.69
CA ILE A 67 -6.22 19.86 4.01
C ILE A 67 -5.12 19.33 4.93
N ALA A 68 -4.96 19.93 6.10
CA ALA A 68 -3.97 19.51 7.09
C ALA A 68 -4.55 19.36 8.49
N VAL A 69 -4.45 18.16 9.05
CA VAL A 69 -4.74 17.90 10.47
C VAL A 69 -3.41 17.65 11.18
N ASN A 70 -3.00 18.56 12.06
CA ASN A 70 -1.67 18.47 12.66
C ASN A 70 -1.51 17.28 13.62
N LEU A 71 -2.54 16.98 14.40
CA LEU A 71 -2.56 15.99 15.49
C LEU A 71 -4.01 15.59 15.77
N GLY A 72 -4.21 14.42 16.33
CA GLY A 72 -5.47 14.04 16.96
C GLY A 72 -6.02 12.72 16.46
N HIS A 73 -7.16 12.32 17.00
CA HIS A 73 -7.78 11.04 16.72
C HIS A 73 -9.24 11.22 16.30
N ASP A 74 -9.81 10.19 15.69
CA ASP A 74 -11.21 10.18 15.26
C ASP A 74 -11.57 11.36 14.31
N ASN A 75 -10.60 11.83 13.52
CA ASN A 75 -10.88 12.86 12.52
C ASN A 75 -11.48 12.22 11.27
N VAL A 76 -12.41 12.94 10.65
CA VAL A 76 -12.98 12.60 9.33
C VAL A 76 -12.54 13.69 8.37
N VAL A 77 -11.81 13.33 7.34
CA VAL A 77 -11.28 14.28 6.36
C VAL A 77 -11.67 13.82 4.96
N THR A 78 -12.29 14.71 4.19
CA THR A 78 -12.66 14.49 2.79
C THR A 78 -12.10 15.62 1.95
N GLY A 79 -11.39 15.29 0.87
CA GLY A 79 -10.97 16.25 -0.15
C GLY A 79 -12.17 16.74 -0.93
N GLY A 80 -12.81 15.83 -1.65
CA GLY A 80 -14.06 16.09 -2.37
C GLY A 80 -13.86 15.86 -3.86
N ALA A 81 -14.09 16.87 -4.69
CA ALA A 81 -13.87 16.78 -6.13
C ALA A 81 -12.75 17.73 -6.56
N GLY A 82 -11.73 17.23 -7.23
CA GLY A 82 -10.53 17.98 -7.59
C GLY A 82 -9.28 17.20 -7.21
N ASP A 83 -8.10 17.69 -7.60
CA ASP A 83 -6.84 17.03 -7.22
C ASP A 83 -6.42 17.53 -5.83
N ASP A 84 -6.74 16.78 -4.78
CA ASP A 84 -6.59 17.22 -3.38
C ASP A 84 -5.27 16.80 -2.74
N ALA A 85 -4.81 17.61 -1.78
CA ALA A 85 -3.64 17.32 -0.96
C ALA A 85 -3.99 17.26 0.53
N ILE A 86 -4.05 16.04 1.08
CA ILE A 86 -4.44 15.79 2.47
C ILE A 86 -3.27 15.27 3.28
N ARG A 87 -2.97 15.94 4.39
CA ARG A 87 -1.90 15.54 5.32
C ARG A 87 -2.42 15.38 6.74
N LEU A 88 -2.33 14.14 7.24
CA LEU A 88 -2.49 13.82 8.65
C LEU A 88 -1.15 13.77 9.37
N GLY A 89 -1.06 14.47 10.48
CA GLY A 89 -0.03 14.25 11.48
C GLY A 89 -0.36 13.11 12.44
N PRO A 90 0.42 12.96 13.52
CA PRO A 90 0.29 11.82 14.43
C PRO A 90 -1.10 11.68 15.07
N GLY A 91 -1.59 10.44 15.11
CA GLY A 91 -2.91 10.14 15.65
C GLY A 91 -3.46 8.77 15.30
N ASP A 92 -4.67 8.48 15.76
CA ASP A 92 -5.35 7.20 15.57
C ASP A 92 -6.83 7.32 15.18
N LEU A 93 -7.42 6.24 14.66
CA LEU A 93 -8.85 6.18 14.33
C LEU A 93 -9.30 7.22 13.31
N ASN A 94 -8.41 7.70 12.45
CA ASN A 94 -8.76 8.69 11.44
C ASN A 94 -9.36 8.01 10.20
N TYR A 95 -10.32 8.68 9.58
CA TYR A 95 -10.85 8.33 8.27
C TYR A 95 -10.52 9.45 7.29
N VAL A 96 -9.80 9.11 6.23
CA VAL A 96 -9.43 10.03 5.15
C VAL A 96 -10.01 9.53 3.85
N SER A 97 -10.61 10.43 3.08
CA SER A 97 -11.06 10.23 1.70
C SER A 97 -10.44 11.32 0.83
N GLY A 98 -9.81 10.96 -0.29
CA GLY A 98 -9.45 11.91 -1.35
C GLY A 98 -10.72 12.37 -2.06
N GLY A 99 -11.33 11.47 -2.82
CA GLY A 99 -12.61 11.68 -3.49
C GLY A 99 -12.51 11.46 -4.99
N ASP A 100 -12.97 12.42 -5.79
CA ASP A 100 -12.83 12.40 -7.24
C ASP A 100 -11.62 13.25 -7.64
N GLY A 101 -10.61 12.70 -8.32
CA GLY A 101 -9.43 13.45 -8.75
C GLY A 101 -8.14 12.67 -8.49
N ASN A 102 -7.00 13.24 -8.83
CA ASN A 102 -5.69 12.61 -8.57
C ASN A 102 -5.16 13.14 -7.24
N ASP A 103 -5.47 12.43 -6.18
CA ASP A 103 -5.29 12.86 -4.81
C ASP A 103 -3.92 12.46 -4.24
N ARG A 104 -3.44 13.28 -3.32
CA ARG A 104 -2.24 13.03 -2.54
C ARG A 104 -2.59 12.93 -1.06
N LEU A 105 -2.52 11.72 -0.51
CA LEU A 105 -2.78 11.48 0.91
C LEU A 105 -1.48 11.14 1.66
N GLU A 106 -1.25 11.79 2.80
CA GLU A 106 -0.08 11.55 3.64
C GLU A 106 -0.45 11.31 5.10
N GLY A 107 0.10 10.25 5.70
CA GLY A 107 -0.01 9.94 7.12
C GLY A 107 1.35 9.86 7.81
N ASP A 108 1.59 10.72 8.79
CA ASP A 108 2.78 10.69 9.66
C ASP A 108 2.42 10.11 11.03
N ARG A 109 2.90 8.88 11.33
CA ARG A 109 2.68 8.18 12.60
C ARG A 109 1.20 7.99 12.94
N VAL A 110 0.53 7.25 12.07
CA VAL A 110 -0.89 6.96 12.18
C VAL A 110 -1.12 5.51 12.64
N SER A 111 -2.20 5.28 13.38
CA SER A 111 -2.63 3.92 13.73
C SER A 111 -4.13 3.73 13.67
N GLU A 112 -4.59 2.51 13.43
CA GLU A 112 -6.02 2.18 13.37
C GLU A 112 -6.82 3.12 12.45
N SER A 113 -6.19 3.57 11.36
CA SER A 113 -6.72 4.63 10.48
C SER A 113 -6.94 4.08 9.06
N GLY A 114 -7.94 4.61 8.38
CA GLY A 114 -8.28 4.28 6.99
C GLY A 114 -8.02 5.46 6.07
N PHE A 115 -7.29 5.22 4.98
CA PHE A 115 -7.05 6.16 3.88
C PHE A 115 -7.69 5.56 2.63
N HIS A 116 -8.64 6.27 2.03
CA HIS A 116 -9.32 5.88 0.80
C HIS A 116 -9.05 6.97 -0.22
N ALA A 117 -8.37 6.66 -1.31
CA ALA A 117 -7.97 7.69 -2.26
C ALA A 117 -9.16 8.08 -3.14
N GLY A 118 -9.82 7.12 -3.78
CA GLY A 118 -11.13 7.32 -4.39
C GLY A 118 -11.10 6.98 -5.87
N SER A 119 -11.39 7.96 -6.73
CA SER A 119 -11.31 7.76 -8.19
C SER A 119 -10.30 8.72 -8.79
N GLY A 120 -9.40 8.21 -9.63
CA GLY A 120 -8.31 8.97 -10.21
C GLY A 120 -6.98 8.24 -10.03
N HIS A 121 -5.88 8.87 -10.42
CA HIS A 121 -4.55 8.28 -10.24
C HIS A 121 -3.91 8.83 -8.98
N ASP A 122 -4.12 8.12 -7.90
CA ASP A 122 -3.85 8.61 -6.57
C ASP A 122 -2.49 8.20 -6.05
N ALA A 123 -2.06 8.90 -5.00
CA ALA A 123 -0.86 8.52 -4.32
C ALA A 123 -0.94 8.72 -2.80
N VAL A 124 -0.71 7.61 -2.08
CA VAL A 124 -0.84 7.55 -0.62
C VAL A 124 0.49 7.14 0.02
N TRP A 125 0.96 7.94 0.98
CA TRP A 125 2.19 7.67 1.72
C TRP A 125 1.97 7.65 3.24
N ILE A 126 2.29 6.50 3.84
CA ILE A 126 2.27 6.30 5.30
C ILE A 126 3.71 6.11 5.80
N ASP A 127 4.26 7.12 6.50
CA ASP A 127 5.65 7.07 7.00
C ASP A 127 5.81 6.07 8.15
N GLN A 128 4.83 6.01 9.06
CA GLN A 128 4.80 5.06 10.18
C GLN A 128 3.35 4.65 10.46
N GLY A 129 2.97 3.44 10.09
CA GLY A 129 1.62 2.89 10.24
C GLY A 129 1.56 1.68 11.18
N ILE A 130 0.51 1.59 11.99
CA ILE A 130 0.13 0.35 12.70
C ILE A 130 -1.37 0.14 12.53
N LEU A 131 -1.81 -1.01 12.04
CA LEU A 131 -3.25 -1.25 11.77
C LEU A 131 -3.81 -0.18 10.82
N VAL A 132 -3.16 0.04 9.70
CA VAL A 132 -3.57 1.05 8.72
C VAL A 132 -4.13 0.34 7.50
N LEU A 133 -5.31 0.77 7.06
CA LEU A 133 -5.87 0.40 5.77
C LEU A 133 -5.63 1.55 4.80
N VAL A 134 -5.06 1.23 3.64
CA VAL A 134 -4.97 2.13 2.49
C VAL A 134 -5.68 1.46 1.33
N ASP A 135 -6.63 2.16 0.74
CA ASP A 135 -7.43 1.74 -0.41
C ASP A 135 -7.23 2.80 -1.51
N GLY A 136 -6.67 2.39 -2.65
CA GLY A 136 -6.44 3.26 -3.81
C GLY A 136 -7.77 3.60 -4.48
N GLY A 137 -8.47 2.59 -4.97
CA GLY A 137 -9.80 2.71 -5.54
C GLY A 137 -9.77 2.52 -7.06
N ASP A 138 -10.35 3.47 -7.81
CA ASP A 138 -10.37 3.41 -9.28
C ASP A 138 -9.20 4.21 -9.85
N GLY A 139 -8.30 3.59 -10.60
CA GLY A 139 -7.21 4.23 -11.34
C GLY A 139 -5.86 3.56 -11.09
N ASP A 140 -4.84 3.96 -11.84
CA ASP A 140 -3.47 3.47 -11.61
C ASP A 140 -2.85 4.22 -10.42
N ASP A 141 -2.78 3.57 -9.25
CA ASP A 141 -2.43 4.19 -7.97
C ASP A 141 -1.01 3.86 -7.48
N VAL A 142 -0.48 4.72 -6.60
CA VAL A 142 0.81 4.50 -5.92
C VAL A 142 0.64 4.55 -4.41
N LEU A 143 0.69 3.37 -3.79
CA LEU A 143 0.50 3.21 -2.35
C LEU A 143 1.81 2.80 -1.69
N SER A 144 2.25 3.54 -0.67
CA SER A 144 3.46 3.21 0.06
C SER A 144 3.27 3.35 1.56
N ALA A 145 3.66 2.32 2.32
CA ALA A 145 3.54 2.34 3.76
C ALA A 145 4.75 1.68 4.44
N THR A 146 5.25 2.32 5.48
CA THR A 146 6.19 1.70 6.42
C THR A 146 5.48 1.45 7.73
N GLY A 147 5.48 0.21 8.22
CA GLY A 147 4.67 -0.11 9.39
C GLY A 147 4.59 -1.58 9.75
N SER A 148 3.64 -1.90 10.62
CA SER A 148 3.25 -3.26 10.95
C SER A 148 1.74 -3.41 10.75
N GLN A 149 1.32 -4.48 10.08
CA GLN A 149 -0.10 -4.71 9.79
C GLN A 149 -0.71 -3.51 9.04
N VAL A 150 -0.04 -3.16 7.95
CA VAL A 150 -0.59 -2.24 6.96
C VAL A 150 -1.19 -3.08 5.84
N ASP A 151 -2.44 -2.79 5.53
CA ASP A 151 -3.18 -3.38 4.42
C ASP A 151 -3.20 -2.33 3.29
N LEU A 152 -2.57 -2.65 2.16
CA LEU A 152 -2.61 -1.83 0.94
C LEU A 152 -3.50 -2.55 -0.07
N LEU A 153 -4.56 -1.89 -0.53
CA LEU A 153 -5.46 -2.37 -1.58
C LEU A 153 -5.33 -1.41 -2.77
N GLY A 154 -4.91 -1.91 -3.93
CA GLY A 154 -4.78 -1.13 -5.16
C GLY A 154 -6.15 -0.75 -5.70
N GLY A 155 -6.90 -1.73 -6.19
CA GLY A 155 -8.28 -1.55 -6.64
C GLY A 155 -8.44 -1.90 -8.11
N GLU A 156 -9.07 -1.01 -8.90
CA GLU A 156 -9.13 -1.13 -10.35
C GLU A 156 -8.01 -0.31 -10.99
N GLY A 157 -7.08 -0.91 -11.74
CA GLY A 157 -5.99 -0.16 -12.34
C GLY A 157 -4.70 -0.95 -12.31
N ASN A 158 -3.61 -0.36 -12.81
CA ASN A 158 -2.28 -0.96 -12.72
C ASN A 158 -1.52 -0.27 -11.59
N ASP A 159 -1.52 -0.88 -10.43
CA ASP A 159 -1.13 -0.24 -9.18
C ASP A 159 0.30 -0.56 -8.78
N VAL A 160 0.88 0.32 -7.96
CA VAL A 160 2.18 0.11 -7.32
C VAL A 160 2.03 0.17 -5.81
N LEU A 161 2.15 -0.97 -5.16
CA LEU A 161 2.04 -1.11 -3.70
C LEU A 161 3.42 -1.42 -3.12
N ASP A 162 3.98 -0.54 -2.28
CA ASP A 162 5.27 -0.76 -1.57
C ASP A 162 5.09 -0.73 -0.05
N ALA A 163 5.17 -1.91 0.56
CA ALA A 163 5.08 -2.05 2.01
C ALA A 163 6.42 -2.43 2.63
N THR A 164 6.89 -1.62 3.57
CA THR A 164 8.05 -1.92 4.42
C THR A 164 7.62 -2.38 5.80
N TYR A 165 8.01 -3.59 6.17
CA TYR A 165 7.73 -4.16 7.48
C TYR A 165 8.70 -3.60 8.54
N ALA A 166 8.18 -2.83 9.48
CA ALA A 166 8.90 -2.34 10.64
C ALA A 166 8.71 -3.35 11.79
N ALA A 167 9.64 -4.32 11.93
CA ALA A 167 9.62 -5.51 12.80
C ALA A 167 9.20 -5.32 14.28
N GLN A 168 7.95 -4.92 14.53
CA GLN A 168 7.37 -4.65 15.83
C GLN A 168 6.13 -5.53 16.11
N SER A 169 5.76 -6.43 15.19
CA SER A 169 4.55 -7.24 15.24
C SER A 169 4.83 -8.74 15.02
N ALA A 170 3.82 -9.58 15.25
CA ALA A 170 3.81 -10.97 14.76
C ALA A 170 3.13 -11.09 13.39
N PHE A 171 2.42 -10.03 12.98
CA PHE A 171 1.64 -9.96 11.75
C PHE A 171 2.37 -9.06 10.75
N GLY A 172 2.53 -9.57 9.53
CA GLY A 172 3.10 -8.83 8.41
C GLY A 172 2.12 -7.84 7.81
N ASN A 173 2.54 -7.23 6.71
CA ASN A 173 1.68 -6.39 5.88
C ASN A 173 0.83 -7.25 4.93
N TYR A 174 -0.28 -6.72 4.45
CA TYR A 174 -1.12 -7.32 3.41
C TYR A 174 -1.15 -6.39 2.21
N LEU A 175 -0.91 -6.93 1.02
CA LEU A 175 -0.98 -6.17 -0.24
C LEU A 175 -1.89 -6.93 -1.20
N ASP A 176 -2.86 -6.23 -1.78
CA ASP A 176 -3.81 -6.74 -2.77
C ASP A 176 -3.79 -5.81 -3.97
N GLY A 177 -3.38 -6.30 -5.14
CA GLY A 177 -3.35 -5.50 -6.38
C GLY A 177 -4.76 -5.18 -6.83
N GLY A 178 -5.58 -6.22 -7.03
CA GLY A 178 -6.97 -6.08 -7.42
C GLY A 178 -7.16 -6.45 -8.88
N SER A 179 -7.55 -5.52 -9.73
CA SER A 179 -7.74 -5.76 -11.17
C SER A 179 -6.76 -4.92 -11.99
N GLY A 180 -5.88 -5.54 -12.73
CA GLY A 180 -4.91 -4.90 -13.63
C GLY A 180 -3.56 -5.57 -13.55
N ASP A 181 -2.55 -4.99 -14.18
CA ASP A 181 -1.19 -5.53 -14.13
C ASP A 181 -0.40 -4.82 -13.01
N ASP A 182 -0.42 -5.39 -11.80
CA ASP A 182 0.03 -4.69 -10.58
C ASP A 182 1.50 -4.96 -10.22
N VAL A 183 2.09 -4.08 -9.41
CA VAL A 183 3.44 -4.26 -8.83
C VAL A 183 3.35 -4.23 -7.31
N LEU A 184 3.56 -5.38 -6.68
CA LEU A 184 3.51 -5.54 -5.22
C LEU A 184 4.92 -5.73 -4.67
N VAL A 185 5.42 -4.73 -3.95
CA VAL A 185 6.75 -4.69 -3.34
C VAL A 185 6.65 -4.98 -1.83
N ALA A 186 7.23 -6.10 -1.43
CA ALA A 186 7.30 -6.54 -0.04
C ALA A 186 8.73 -6.46 0.51
N ARG A 187 8.94 -5.61 1.52
CA ARG A 187 10.21 -5.52 2.26
C ARG A 187 10.02 -6.08 3.66
N GLY A 188 10.27 -7.38 3.82
CA GLY A 188 10.02 -8.14 5.05
C GLY A 188 8.69 -8.91 5.03
N GLN A 189 8.18 -9.28 6.20
CA GLN A 189 6.98 -10.11 6.33
C GLN A 189 5.74 -9.51 5.67
N ALA A 190 5.20 -10.19 4.66
CA ALA A 190 3.98 -9.78 3.97
C ALA A 190 3.15 -10.96 3.43
N THR A 191 1.86 -10.74 3.22
CA THR A 191 0.99 -11.60 2.40
C THR A 191 0.55 -10.80 1.18
N LEU A 192 0.74 -11.37 -0.01
CA LEU A 192 0.50 -10.70 -1.28
C LEU A 192 -0.58 -11.46 -2.06
N THR A 193 -1.51 -10.72 -2.64
CA THR A 193 -2.51 -11.20 -3.60
C THR A 193 -2.40 -10.30 -4.83
N GLY A 194 -2.15 -10.87 -6.00
CA GLY A 194 -2.06 -10.09 -7.24
C GLY A 194 -3.46 -9.69 -7.72
N GLY A 195 -4.35 -10.69 -7.82
CA GLY A 195 -5.71 -10.51 -8.29
C GLY A 195 -5.87 -10.90 -9.77
N GLU A 196 -6.60 -10.09 -10.52
CA GLU A 196 -6.79 -10.28 -11.96
C GLU A 196 -5.74 -9.52 -12.75
N GLY A 197 -4.95 -10.19 -13.57
CA GLY A 197 -4.07 -9.53 -14.53
C GLY A 197 -2.69 -10.15 -14.53
N ARG A 198 -1.67 -9.36 -14.83
CA ARG A 198 -0.27 -9.79 -14.85
C ARG A 198 0.53 -9.12 -13.74
N ASP A 199 0.66 -9.80 -12.62
CA ASP A 199 1.20 -9.15 -11.44
C ASP A 199 2.70 -9.39 -11.31
N THR A 200 3.40 -8.38 -10.80
CA THR A 200 4.82 -8.46 -10.47
C THR A 200 5.00 -8.38 -8.96
N PHE A 201 5.38 -9.50 -8.36
CA PHE A 201 5.70 -9.60 -6.95
C PHE A 201 7.19 -9.36 -6.74
N VAL A 202 7.55 -8.22 -6.17
CA VAL A 202 8.93 -7.87 -5.83
C VAL A 202 9.17 -8.19 -4.36
N VAL A 203 9.92 -9.27 -4.08
CA VAL A 203 10.22 -9.69 -2.70
C VAL A 203 11.65 -9.33 -2.35
N ILE A 204 11.81 -8.54 -1.28
CA ILE A 204 13.07 -7.94 -0.88
C ILE A 204 13.46 -8.42 0.52
N GLY A 205 14.53 -9.21 0.59
CA GLY A 205 15.04 -9.83 1.81
C GLY A 205 14.71 -11.31 1.90
N THR A 206 15.06 -11.94 3.02
CA THR A 206 14.77 -13.35 3.29
C THR A 206 13.90 -13.45 4.54
N ASP A 207 12.58 -13.44 4.34
CA ASP A 207 11.62 -13.57 5.43
C ASP A 207 10.75 -14.83 5.21
N PRO A 208 10.85 -15.85 6.07
CA PRO A 208 10.10 -17.09 5.91
C PRO A 208 8.58 -16.91 6.02
N ASN A 209 8.12 -15.74 6.46
CA ASN A 209 6.70 -15.43 6.63
C ASN A 209 6.15 -14.55 5.48
N THR A 210 6.80 -14.57 4.32
CA THR A 210 6.28 -13.94 3.10
C THR A 210 5.53 -14.96 2.25
N TYR A 211 4.26 -14.67 1.95
CA TYR A 211 3.37 -15.56 1.22
C TYR A 211 2.74 -14.86 0.02
N ILE A 212 2.57 -15.59 -1.09
CA ILE A 212 1.78 -15.15 -2.25
C ILE A 212 0.61 -16.13 -2.42
N ASN A 213 -0.62 -15.61 -2.41
CA ASN A 213 -1.84 -16.41 -2.29
C ASN A 213 -2.36 -16.99 -3.61
N ASP A 214 -2.10 -16.32 -4.72
CA ASP A 214 -2.80 -16.57 -5.99
C ASP A 214 -1.87 -16.59 -7.22
N PHE A 215 -0.57 -16.73 -6.98
CA PHE A 215 0.46 -16.73 -8.03
C PHE A 215 0.08 -17.65 -9.20
N SER A 216 -0.11 -17.06 -10.36
CA SER A 216 -0.60 -17.70 -11.57
C SER A 216 0.53 -17.86 -12.58
N ASN A 217 0.84 -19.12 -12.89
CA ASN A 217 1.78 -19.45 -13.94
C ASN A 217 1.08 -20.28 -15.02
N ALA A 218 1.36 -20.00 -16.30
CA ALA A 218 0.67 -20.62 -17.44
C ALA A 218 0.86 -22.15 -17.59
N ALA A 219 1.45 -22.85 -16.62
CA ALA A 219 1.66 -24.29 -16.65
C ALA A 219 0.45 -25.11 -16.15
N GLN A 220 -0.55 -24.50 -15.51
CA GLN A 220 -1.71 -25.23 -14.98
C GLN A 220 -2.89 -25.25 -15.98
N ASN A 221 -3.00 -26.39 -16.68
CA ASN A 221 -4.24 -26.97 -17.21
C ASN A 221 -4.94 -26.26 -18.38
N GLY A 222 -4.51 -26.58 -19.61
CA GLY A 222 -5.28 -27.29 -20.65
C GLY A 222 -6.69 -26.83 -21.09
N SER A 223 -7.35 -25.88 -20.45
CA SER A 223 -8.65 -25.36 -20.86
C SER A 223 -8.96 -24.04 -20.18
N GLN A 224 -8.87 -22.99 -21.00
CA GLN A 224 -9.52 -21.69 -20.89
C GLN A 224 -8.74 -20.54 -20.20
N ALA A 225 -8.60 -19.50 -21.02
CA ALA A 225 -8.16 -18.13 -20.76
C ALA A 225 -6.68 -17.91 -20.42
N LEU A 226 -6.11 -16.97 -21.16
CA LEU A 226 -4.83 -16.32 -20.92
C LEU A 226 -4.88 -15.71 -19.52
N ARG A 227 -4.44 -16.44 -18.48
CA ARG A 227 -3.98 -15.74 -17.27
C ARG A 227 -2.64 -15.15 -17.64
N ALA A 228 -2.51 -13.84 -17.48
CA ALA A 228 -1.24 -13.22 -17.74
C ALA A 228 -0.24 -13.76 -16.71
N GLU A 229 1.00 -13.96 -17.15
CA GLU A 229 1.98 -14.69 -16.36
C GLU A 229 2.55 -13.78 -15.29
N ASP A 230 2.18 -14.06 -14.04
CA ASP A 230 2.74 -13.38 -12.89
C ASP A 230 4.26 -13.58 -12.85
N VAL A 231 4.94 -12.57 -12.31
CA VAL A 231 6.39 -12.50 -12.23
C VAL A 231 6.80 -12.36 -10.78
N LEU A 232 7.66 -13.27 -10.33
CA LEU A 232 8.39 -13.11 -9.09
C LEU A 232 9.73 -12.42 -9.38
N ASP A 233 9.92 -11.21 -8.87
CA ASP A 233 11.16 -10.46 -8.99
C ASP A 233 11.98 -10.56 -7.69
N LEU A 234 13.14 -11.22 -7.79
CA LEU A 234 14.07 -11.37 -6.67
C LEU A 234 15.38 -10.61 -6.89
N ARG A 235 15.45 -9.71 -7.87
CA ARG A 235 16.70 -9.05 -8.27
C ARG A 235 17.36 -8.31 -7.12
N GLU A 236 16.62 -7.53 -6.34
CA GLU A 236 17.16 -6.82 -5.18
C GLU A 236 17.66 -7.79 -4.10
N THR A 237 16.91 -8.87 -3.84
CA THR A 237 17.33 -9.90 -2.88
C THR A 237 18.63 -10.59 -3.34
N LEU A 238 18.75 -10.93 -4.62
CA LEU A 238 19.95 -11.56 -5.19
C LEU A 238 21.16 -10.59 -5.28
N GLN A 239 20.92 -9.28 -5.42
CA GLN A 239 21.98 -8.28 -5.33
C GLN A 239 22.65 -8.26 -3.96
N SER A 240 21.87 -8.44 -2.88
CA SER A 240 22.40 -8.45 -1.51
C SER A 240 23.47 -9.54 -1.28
N LEU A 241 23.43 -10.60 -2.09
CA LEU A 241 24.37 -11.73 -2.07
C LEU A 241 25.58 -11.54 -3.00
N SER A 242 25.66 -10.42 -3.74
CA SER A 242 26.68 -10.20 -4.78
C SER A 242 26.70 -11.28 -5.89
N VAL A 243 25.54 -11.87 -6.22
CA VAL A 243 25.42 -12.90 -7.26
C VAL A 243 24.51 -12.51 -8.42
N LEU A 244 23.92 -11.30 -8.44
CA LEU A 244 22.95 -10.87 -9.45
C LEU A 244 23.47 -11.02 -10.90
N ASP A 245 24.76 -10.78 -11.14
CA ASP A 245 25.33 -10.84 -12.49
C ASP A 245 25.37 -12.27 -13.08
N LYS A 246 25.02 -13.29 -12.30
CA LYS A 246 24.98 -14.68 -12.76
C LYS A 246 23.62 -14.98 -13.39
N PRO A 247 23.59 -15.69 -14.54
CA PRO A 247 22.32 -16.15 -15.10
C PRO A 247 21.64 -17.11 -14.12
N LEU A 248 20.30 -17.17 -14.14
CA LEU A 248 19.50 -17.98 -13.21
C LEU A 248 19.98 -19.44 -13.13
N GLY A 249 20.32 -20.04 -14.28
CA GLY A 249 20.86 -21.41 -14.32
C GLY A 249 22.19 -21.60 -13.57
N ALA A 250 23.02 -20.58 -13.45
CA ALA A 250 24.25 -20.62 -12.65
C ALA A 250 23.95 -20.51 -11.16
N LEU A 251 22.96 -19.71 -10.76
CA LEU A 251 22.52 -19.61 -9.36
C LEU A 251 22.01 -20.97 -8.86
N VAL A 252 21.14 -21.60 -9.65
CA VAL A 252 20.57 -22.93 -9.36
C VAL A 252 21.65 -24.01 -9.42
N GLY A 253 22.48 -24.01 -10.46
CA GLY A 253 23.56 -24.98 -10.63
C GLY A 253 24.63 -24.91 -9.54
N GLN A 254 24.82 -23.75 -8.92
CA GLN A 254 25.76 -23.53 -7.82
C GLN A 254 25.09 -23.62 -6.43
N GLY A 255 23.77 -23.81 -6.37
CA GLY A 255 23.00 -23.99 -5.14
C GLY A 255 22.55 -22.70 -4.45
N TYR A 256 22.82 -21.51 -5.01
CA TYR A 256 22.43 -20.23 -4.39
C TYR A 256 20.92 -20.00 -4.40
N LEU A 257 20.22 -20.58 -5.38
CA LEU A 257 18.77 -20.53 -5.51
C LEU A 257 18.22 -21.94 -5.45
N VAL A 258 17.29 -22.17 -4.53
CA VAL A 258 16.65 -23.46 -4.31
C VAL A 258 15.13 -23.26 -4.40
N VAL A 259 14.49 -24.01 -5.29
CA VAL A 259 13.03 -24.03 -5.43
C VAL A 259 12.57 -25.44 -5.12
N ASN A 260 11.67 -25.59 -4.17
CA ASN A 260 11.15 -26.88 -3.73
C ASN A 260 9.63 -26.87 -3.74
N SER A 261 9.02 -27.98 -4.14
CA SER A 261 7.62 -28.24 -3.84
C SER A 261 7.52 -28.82 -2.43
N GLU A 262 6.76 -28.20 -1.53
CA GLU A 262 6.49 -28.77 -0.21
C GLU A 262 5.08 -29.37 -0.14
N GLN A 263 4.96 -30.45 0.63
CA GLN A 263 3.66 -30.84 1.16
C GLN A 263 3.43 -30.00 2.43
N ASN A 264 2.74 -28.87 2.24
CA ASN A 264 1.87 -28.27 3.24
C ASN A 264 2.54 -27.48 4.38
N VAL A 265 2.49 -26.14 4.31
CA VAL A 265 2.77 -25.27 5.46
C VAL A 265 1.47 -24.87 6.22
N GLY A 266 0.28 -25.33 5.79
CA GLY A 266 -1.02 -24.82 6.25
C GLY A 266 -2.13 -25.83 6.67
N GLY A 267 -1.88 -27.14 6.64
CA GLY A 267 -2.85 -28.18 7.05
C GLY A 267 -3.95 -28.57 6.02
N GLY A 268 -3.91 -28.08 4.78
CA GLY A 268 -4.83 -28.46 3.67
C GLY A 268 -4.15 -29.31 2.57
N GLU A 269 -4.91 -29.98 1.70
CA GLU A 269 -4.33 -30.72 0.55
C GLU A 269 -3.93 -29.76 -0.59
N THR A 270 -2.74 -29.16 -0.56
CA THR A 270 -2.22 -28.37 -1.70
C THR A 270 -0.70 -28.46 -1.83
N ASN A 271 -0.20 -28.26 -3.05
CA ASN A 271 1.22 -28.30 -3.39
C ASN A 271 1.76 -26.87 -3.34
N ASP A 272 2.58 -26.52 -2.35
CA ASP A 272 3.19 -25.18 -2.24
C ASP A 272 4.54 -25.17 -2.96
N THR A 273 4.92 -24.01 -3.52
CA THR A 273 6.29 -23.79 -4.01
C THR A 273 7.03 -22.87 -3.05
N VAL A 274 8.10 -23.37 -2.45
CA VAL A 274 8.97 -22.62 -1.56
C VAL A 274 10.21 -22.17 -2.33
N VAL A 275 10.47 -20.86 -2.37
CA VAL A 275 11.67 -20.27 -2.94
C VAL A 275 12.62 -19.88 -1.82
N GLN A 276 13.82 -20.44 -1.88
CA GLN A 276 14.86 -20.28 -0.85
C GLN A 276 16.16 -19.79 -1.47
N ILE A 277 16.89 -19.05 -0.66
CA ILE A 277 18.20 -18.53 -0.99
C ILE A 277 19.21 -19.19 -0.06
N ASP A 278 20.25 -19.78 -0.65
CA ASP A 278 21.42 -20.25 0.06
C ASP A 278 22.55 -19.21 -0.10
N PRO A 279 22.98 -18.53 0.97
CA PRO A 279 24.02 -17.50 0.87
C PRO A 279 25.40 -18.04 0.45
N ASP A 280 25.69 -19.32 0.66
CA ASP A 280 26.98 -19.93 0.30
C ASP A 280 26.89 -20.98 -0.83
N GLY A 281 25.67 -21.28 -1.27
CA GLY A 281 25.40 -22.21 -2.33
C GLY A 281 25.72 -23.65 -1.91
N ARG A 282 26.54 -24.36 -2.68
CA ARG A 282 26.88 -25.77 -2.38
C ARG A 282 27.97 -25.94 -1.32
N ALA A 283 28.45 -24.86 -0.69
CA ALA A 283 29.47 -24.98 0.35
C ALA A 283 28.90 -25.65 1.60
N GLY A 284 27.64 -25.35 1.94
CA GLY A 284 26.90 -25.98 3.05
C GLY A 284 27.38 -25.53 4.43
N ASP A 285 28.05 -24.39 4.51
CA ASP A 285 28.47 -23.75 5.77
C ASP A 285 27.29 -23.00 6.43
N LEU A 286 26.28 -22.62 5.65
CA LEU A 286 25.04 -21.94 6.02
C LEU A 286 23.82 -22.69 5.44
N PRO A 287 22.69 -22.72 6.15
CA PRO A 287 21.46 -23.29 5.62
C PRO A 287 20.75 -22.33 4.64
N PRO A 288 19.99 -22.85 3.66
CA PRO A 288 19.06 -22.04 2.87
C PRO A 288 18.02 -21.35 3.74
N VAL A 289 17.65 -20.13 3.36
CA VAL A 289 16.62 -19.33 4.03
C VAL A 289 15.45 -19.13 3.08
N THR A 290 14.24 -19.41 3.55
CA THR A 290 13.02 -19.14 2.79
C THR A 290 12.88 -17.64 2.55
N THR A 291 12.65 -17.29 1.28
CA THR A 291 12.45 -15.92 0.82
C THR A 291 10.97 -15.64 0.63
N VAL A 292 10.27 -16.57 -0.01
CA VAL A 292 8.83 -16.48 -0.26
C VAL A 292 8.25 -17.88 -0.45
N THR A 293 7.00 -18.06 -0.02
CA THR A 293 6.20 -19.24 -0.31
C THR A 293 5.06 -18.86 -1.24
N LEU A 294 4.96 -19.53 -2.38
CA LEU A 294 3.87 -19.42 -3.34
C LEU A 294 2.85 -20.50 -3.00
N LEU A 295 1.70 -20.10 -2.47
CA LEU A 295 0.67 -21.03 -2.00
C LEU A 295 -0.03 -21.71 -3.18
N ASP A 296 -0.37 -22.98 -3.01
CA ASP A 296 -1.16 -23.77 -3.97
C ASP A 296 -0.55 -23.85 -5.39
N THR A 297 0.75 -23.60 -5.52
CA THR A 297 1.49 -23.67 -6.79
C THR A 297 2.49 -24.82 -6.85
N SER A 298 2.51 -25.55 -7.97
CA SER A 298 3.54 -26.55 -8.28
C SER A 298 4.43 -26.09 -9.42
N LEU A 299 5.54 -25.41 -9.09
CA LEU A 299 6.48 -24.90 -10.10
C LEU A 299 7.64 -25.87 -10.33
N ALA A 300 8.14 -25.90 -11.57
CA ALA A 300 9.28 -26.74 -11.92
C ALA A 300 10.60 -26.10 -11.46
N THR A 301 11.53 -26.94 -11.03
CA THR A 301 12.80 -26.52 -10.39
C THR A 301 13.96 -26.36 -11.38
N GLN A 302 13.69 -26.49 -12.70
CA GLN A 302 14.71 -26.35 -13.75
C GLN A 302 14.84 -24.90 -14.22
N ALA A 303 16.07 -24.47 -14.50
CA ALA A 303 16.37 -23.08 -14.88
C ALA A 303 15.60 -22.57 -16.10
N GLN A 304 15.34 -23.42 -17.09
CA GLN A 304 14.58 -23.03 -18.26
C GLN A 304 13.11 -22.72 -17.90
N ASP A 305 12.54 -23.46 -16.96
CA ASP A 305 11.14 -23.28 -16.54
C ASP A 305 11.00 -22.04 -15.66
N MET A 306 12.00 -21.75 -14.82
CA MET A 306 12.00 -20.57 -13.95
C MET A 306 12.12 -19.24 -14.71
N ASN A 307 12.75 -19.22 -15.89
CA ASN A 307 12.82 -18.00 -16.71
C ASN A 307 11.44 -17.50 -17.20
N ASN A 308 10.37 -18.30 -17.04
CA ASN A 308 9.03 -17.90 -17.44
C ASN A 308 8.29 -17.11 -16.36
N TRP A 309 8.70 -17.23 -15.09
CA TRP A 309 7.94 -16.68 -13.95
C TRP A 309 8.83 -15.99 -12.92
N MET A 310 10.16 -16.02 -13.06
CA MET A 310 11.09 -15.40 -12.12
C MET A 310 12.17 -14.59 -12.82
N VAL A 311 12.52 -13.44 -12.25
CA VAL A 311 13.56 -12.52 -12.74
C VAL A 311 14.55 -12.10 -11.66
#